data_AF-A0A1W6N262-F1
#
_entry.id   AF-A0A1W6N262-F1
#
_cell.length_a   1.000
_cell.length_b   1.000
_cell.length_c   1.000
_cell.angle_alpha   90.00
_cell.angle_beta   90.00
_cell.angle_gamma   90.00
#
_symmetry.space_group_name_H-M   'P 1'
#
loop_
_entity.id
_entity.type
_entity.pdbx_description
1 polymer ?
#
loop_
_entity_poly.entity_id
_entity_poly.type
_entity_poly.pdbx_seq_one_letter_code
_entity_poly.pdbx_strand_id
1 'polypeptide(L)'
;MTKECITPLRRRMIEDMTVRHLASETQRNYIRAVKTLASFLGRSPDTATAEDLRLFQLRLNATHVRPPTINATVTALRFFFGVTLDRAEAARHLTFVHEPRKLPVVLSPEEVARLLEAAPGVKYKAALSVAYGAGLRVSEVVSLKVSDIDSTRMMLRVEQGKGGKDRYAMLSPQWDR
;
A
#
# COMPACT_ATOMS: atom_id res chain seq x y z
N MET A 1 7.23 -18.32 21.35
CA MET A 1 6.74 -17.76 20.07
C MET A 1 5.86 -18.81 19.42
N THR A 2 4.55 -18.66 19.54
CA THR A 2 3.57 -19.61 18.99
C THR A 2 3.70 -19.65 17.47
N LYS A 3 4.08 -20.81 16.93
CA LYS A 3 3.89 -21.13 15.51
C LYS A 3 2.40 -20.95 15.23
N GLU A 4 1.99 -19.82 14.66
CA GLU A 4 0.63 -19.70 14.13
C GLU A 4 0.46 -20.85 13.12
N CYS A 5 -0.47 -21.77 13.41
CA CYS A 5 -0.87 -22.79 12.46
C CYS A 5 -1.56 -22.10 11.27
N ILE A 6 -0.77 -21.72 10.27
CA ILE A 6 -1.26 -21.19 9.00
C ILE A 6 -2.05 -22.30 8.31
N THR A 7 -3.30 -22.00 7.94
CA THR A 7 -4.16 -22.95 7.22
C THR A 7 -3.53 -23.32 5.86
N PRO A 8 -3.76 -24.55 5.35
CA PRO A 8 -3.24 -24.95 4.04
C PRO A 8 -3.62 -23.98 2.92
N LEU A 9 -4.86 -23.47 2.96
CA LEU A 9 -5.38 -22.49 2.01
C LEU A 9 -4.61 -21.15 2.05
N ARG A 10 -4.33 -20.64 3.26
CA ARG A 10 -3.55 -19.41 3.43
C ARG A 10 -2.10 -19.60 2.99
N ARG A 11 -1.52 -20.78 3.24
CA ARG A 11 -0.16 -21.12 2.79
C ARG A 11 -0.09 -21.11 1.25
N ARG A 12 -1.00 -21.81 0.58
CA ARG A 12 -1.08 -21.84 -0.90
C ARG A 12 -1.16 -20.44 -1.49
N MET A 13 -2.04 -19.58 -0.95
CA MET A 13 -2.16 -18.20 -1.40
C MET A 13 -0.85 -17.41 -1.23
N ILE A 14 -0.12 -17.60 -0.13
CA ILE A 14 1.18 -16.95 0.09
C ILE A 14 2.21 -17.44 -0.94
N GLU A 15 2.25 -18.74 -1.23
CA GLU A 15 3.13 -19.32 -2.25
C GLU A 15 2.82 -18.74 -3.64
N ASP A 16 1.54 -18.69 -4.03
CA ASP A 16 1.09 -18.11 -5.31
C ASP A 16 1.52 -16.64 -5.47
N MET A 17 1.41 -15.85 -4.39
CA MET A 17 1.83 -14.44 -4.39
C MET A 17 3.36 -14.29 -4.42
N THR A 18 4.07 -15.21 -3.78
CA THR A 18 5.54 -15.22 -3.71
C THR A 18 6.16 -15.55 -5.06
N VAL A 19 5.64 -16.57 -5.76
CA VAL A 19 6.06 -16.94 -7.12
C VAL A 19 5.86 -15.77 -8.11
N ARG A 20 4.88 -14.90 -7.85
CA ARG A 20 4.59 -13.70 -8.66
C ARG A 20 5.34 -12.46 -8.19
N HIS A 21 6.25 -12.58 -7.24
CA HIS A 21 7.02 -11.47 -6.68
C HIS A 21 6.16 -10.30 -6.17
N LEU A 22 4.98 -10.60 -5.61
CA LEU A 22 4.15 -9.55 -5.01
C LEU A 22 4.81 -9.01 -3.74
N ALA A 23 4.85 -7.68 -3.62
CA ALA A 23 5.41 -7.00 -2.45
C ALA A 23 4.73 -7.45 -1.14
N SER A 24 5.48 -7.50 -0.04
CA SER A 24 4.98 -7.98 1.26
C SER A 24 3.77 -7.21 1.79
N GLU A 25 3.66 -5.91 1.46
CA GLU A 25 2.47 -5.11 1.79
C GLU A 25 1.25 -5.57 0.98
N THR A 26 1.42 -5.83 -0.33
CA THR A 26 0.36 -6.39 -1.18
C THR A 26 -0.11 -7.74 -0.66
N GLN A 27 0.82 -8.62 -0.29
CA GLN A 27 0.48 -9.93 0.29
C GLN A 27 -0.36 -9.80 1.56
N ARG A 28 0.05 -8.91 2.47
CA ARG A 28 -0.71 -8.62 3.71
C ARG A 28 -2.10 -8.08 3.42
N ASN A 29 -2.24 -7.18 2.46
CA ASN A 29 -3.52 -6.61 2.08
C ASN A 29 -4.45 -7.65 1.44
N TYR A 30 -3.90 -8.55 0.62
CA TYR A 30 -4.68 -9.62 0.00
C TYR A 30 -5.17 -10.64 1.04
N ILE A 31 -4.29 -11.07 1.96
CA ILE A 31 -4.67 -11.93 3.07
C ILE A 31 -5.75 -11.26 3.93
N ARG A 32 -5.62 -9.95 4.21
CA ARG A 32 -6.62 -9.20 4.97
C ARG A 32 -7.98 -9.23 4.28
N ALA A 33 -8.04 -9.00 2.98
CA ALA A 33 -9.29 -9.06 2.21
C ALA A 33 -9.96 -10.44 2.30
N VAL A 34 -9.20 -11.52 2.14
CA VAL A 34 -9.71 -12.90 2.25
C VAL A 34 -10.16 -13.21 3.69
N LYS A 35 -9.44 -12.72 4.71
CA LYS A 35 -9.88 -12.83 6.11
C LYS A 35 -11.20 -12.10 6.34
N THR A 36 -11.37 -10.90 5.80
CA THR A 36 -12.63 -10.15 5.92
C THR A 36 -13.80 -10.88 5.25
N LEU A 37 -13.56 -11.53 4.09
CA LEU A 37 -14.57 -12.39 3.46
C LEU A 37 -14.89 -13.61 4.35
N ALA A 38 -13.88 -14.32 4.86
CA ALA A 38 -14.09 -15.46 5.74
C ALA A 38 -14.90 -15.09 7.00
N SER A 39 -14.60 -13.93 7.61
CA SER A 39 -15.37 -13.40 8.74
C SER A 39 -16.80 -13.03 8.38
N PHE A 40 -17.06 -12.56 7.15
CA PHE A 40 -18.42 -12.30 6.67
C PHE A 40 -19.22 -13.60 6.47
N LEU A 41 -18.58 -14.64 5.93
CA LEU A 41 -19.23 -15.92 5.65
C LEU A 41 -19.43 -16.79 6.89
N GLY A 42 -18.60 -16.62 7.92
CA GLY A 42 -18.57 -17.52 9.08
C GLY A 42 -18.07 -18.94 8.76
N ARG A 43 -17.52 -19.14 7.55
CA ARG A 43 -16.98 -20.41 7.03
C ARG A 43 -15.77 -20.16 6.14
N SER A 44 -15.15 -21.24 5.67
CA SER A 44 -13.96 -21.16 4.84
C SER A 44 -14.25 -20.40 3.52
N PRO A 45 -13.38 -19.46 3.11
CA PRO A 45 -13.67 -18.55 1.99
C PRO A 45 -13.64 -19.24 0.61
N ASP A 46 -13.06 -20.43 0.51
CA ASP A 46 -13.09 -21.27 -0.69
C ASP A 46 -14.47 -21.85 -0.99
N THR A 47 -15.38 -21.93 0.00
CA THR A 47 -16.75 -22.39 -0.23
C THR A 47 -17.68 -21.29 -0.74
N ALA A 48 -17.18 -20.06 -0.95
CA ALA A 48 -18.02 -18.95 -1.39
C ALA A 48 -18.60 -19.19 -2.80
N THR A 49 -19.87 -18.85 -2.95
CA THR A 49 -20.59 -18.81 -4.22
C THR A 49 -20.53 -17.42 -4.86
N ALA A 50 -20.95 -17.29 -6.12
CA ALA A 50 -21.07 -15.99 -6.77
C ALA A 50 -22.05 -15.06 -6.02
N GLU A 51 -23.12 -15.62 -5.44
CA GLU A 51 -24.09 -14.86 -4.64
C GLU A 51 -23.49 -14.40 -3.31
N ASP A 52 -22.70 -15.25 -2.64
CA ASP A 52 -21.97 -14.87 -1.43
C ASP A 52 -21.05 -13.65 -1.69
N LEU A 53 -20.36 -13.63 -2.83
CA LEU A 53 -19.48 -12.52 -3.23
C LEU A 53 -20.25 -11.24 -3.57
N ARG A 54 -21.42 -11.39 -4.20
CA ARG A 54 -22.35 -10.27 -4.45
C ARG A 54 -22.84 -9.67 -3.13
N LEU A 55 -23.31 -10.50 -2.19
CA LEU A 55 -23.77 -10.07 -0.88
C LEU A 55 -22.64 -9.41 -0.06
N PHE A 56 -21.43 -9.97 -0.14
CA PHE A 56 -20.26 -9.37 0.50
C PHE A 56 -19.97 -7.96 -0.05
N GLN A 57 -20.01 -7.80 -1.38
CA GLN A 57 -19.81 -6.50 -2.01
C GLN A 57 -20.90 -5.47 -1.65
N LEU A 58 -22.16 -5.90 -1.57
CA LEU A 58 -23.25 -5.05 -1.09
C LEU A 58 -23.01 -4.59 0.35
N ARG A 59 -22.54 -5.49 1.24
CA ARG A 59 -22.18 -5.16 2.61
C ARG A 59 -21.03 -4.16 2.68
N LEU A 60 -19.99 -4.31 1.86
CA LEU A 60 -18.89 -3.35 1.80
C LEU A 60 -19.37 -1.94 1.44
N ASN A 61 -20.25 -1.83 0.46
CA ASN A 61 -20.86 -0.55 0.07
C ASN A 61 -21.73 0.04 1.19
N ALA A 62 -22.52 -0.77 1.89
CA ALA A 62 -23.35 -0.33 3.01
C ALA A 62 -22.53 0.19 4.20
N THR A 63 -21.34 -0.38 4.43
CA THR A 63 -20.44 0.02 5.53
C THR A 63 -19.66 1.31 5.28
N HIS A 64 -19.99 2.09 4.24
CA HIS A 64 -19.32 3.37 3.89
C HIS A 64 -17.79 3.24 3.75
N VAL A 65 -17.32 2.06 3.34
CA VAL A 65 -15.90 1.83 3.05
C VAL A 65 -15.52 2.66 1.82
N ARG A 66 -14.36 3.31 1.87
CA ARG A 66 -13.91 4.16 0.76
C ARG A 66 -13.65 3.34 -0.51
N PRO A 67 -13.91 3.90 -1.72
CA PRO A 67 -13.68 3.20 -2.99
C PRO A 67 -12.30 2.54 -3.16
N PRO A 68 -11.16 3.14 -2.75
CA PRO A 68 -9.85 2.48 -2.83
C PRO A 68 -9.79 1.14 -2.11
N THR A 69 -10.39 1.08 -0.91
CA THR A 69 -10.39 -0.12 -0.07
C THR A 69 -11.28 -1.19 -0.70
N ILE A 70 -12.42 -0.82 -1.27
CA ILE A 70 -13.29 -1.75 -2.00
C ILE A 70 -12.55 -2.30 -3.22
N ASN A 71 -11.91 -1.45 -4.01
CA ASN A 71 -11.17 -1.86 -5.21
C ASN A 71 -9.97 -2.74 -4.88
N ALA A 72 -9.23 -2.44 -3.81
CA ALA A 72 -8.16 -3.31 -3.31
C ALA A 72 -8.70 -4.68 -2.87
N THR A 73 -9.85 -4.71 -2.20
CA THR A 73 -10.54 -5.95 -1.79
C THR A 73 -10.98 -6.76 -3.01
N VAL A 74 -11.61 -6.13 -4.00
CA VAL A 74 -12.02 -6.77 -5.26
C VAL A 74 -10.82 -7.37 -5.99
N THR A 75 -9.70 -6.65 -6.05
CA THR A 75 -8.47 -7.13 -6.67
C THR A 75 -7.94 -8.37 -5.95
N ALA A 76 -7.88 -8.33 -4.62
CA ALA A 76 -7.45 -9.47 -3.81
C ALA A 76 -8.36 -10.69 -3.96
N LEU A 77 -9.68 -10.50 -4.00
CA LEU A 77 -10.64 -11.59 -4.18
C LEU A 77 -10.55 -12.19 -5.58
N ARG A 78 -10.42 -11.36 -6.63
CA ARG A 78 -10.17 -11.85 -8.00
C ARG A 78 -8.88 -12.67 -8.08
N PHE A 79 -7.82 -12.25 -7.40
CA PHE A 79 -6.60 -13.05 -7.29
C PHE A 79 -6.85 -14.37 -6.55
N PHE A 80 -7.49 -14.34 -5.39
CA PHE A 80 -7.76 -15.53 -4.60
C PHE A 80 -8.60 -16.57 -5.36
N PHE A 81 -9.72 -16.14 -5.95
CA PHE A 81 -10.59 -17.05 -6.70
C PHE A 81 -9.97 -17.47 -8.04
N GLY A 82 -9.32 -16.57 -8.77
CA GLY A 82 -8.78 -16.87 -10.09
C GLY A 82 -7.44 -17.62 -10.07
N VAL A 83 -6.55 -17.30 -9.14
CA VAL A 83 -5.19 -17.86 -9.09
C VAL A 83 -5.09 -18.98 -8.07
N THR A 84 -5.53 -18.75 -6.83
CA THR A 84 -5.36 -19.73 -5.76
C THR A 84 -6.37 -20.88 -5.84
N LEU A 85 -7.60 -20.59 -6.25
CA LEU A 85 -8.68 -21.59 -6.33
C LEU A 85 -8.99 -22.10 -7.73
N ASP A 86 -8.43 -21.50 -8.77
CA ASP A 86 -8.74 -21.80 -10.19
C ASP A 86 -10.25 -21.74 -10.51
N ARG A 87 -10.94 -20.75 -9.92
CA ARG A 87 -12.39 -20.51 -10.00
C ARG A 87 -12.68 -19.06 -10.36
N ALA A 88 -12.06 -18.56 -11.43
CA ALA A 88 -12.21 -17.17 -11.89
C ALA A 88 -13.69 -16.76 -12.08
N GLU A 89 -14.53 -17.68 -12.54
CA GLU A 89 -15.98 -17.47 -12.75
C GLU A 89 -16.72 -17.05 -11.47
N ALA A 90 -16.29 -17.51 -10.29
CA ALA A 90 -16.92 -17.14 -9.02
C ALA A 90 -16.81 -15.62 -8.78
N ALA A 91 -15.65 -15.04 -9.08
CA ALA A 91 -15.34 -13.63 -8.82
C ALA A 91 -15.62 -12.69 -10.02
N ARG A 92 -16.15 -13.22 -11.13
CA ARG A 92 -16.33 -12.46 -12.38
C ARG A 92 -17.22 -11.22 -12.20
N HIS A 93 -18.25 -11.33 -11.36
CA HIS A 93 -19.24 -10.27 -11.12
C HIS A 93 -18.81 -9.26 -10.05
N LEU A 94 -17.64 -9.43 -9.40
CA LEU A 94 -17.12 -8.40 -8.51
C LEU A 94 -16.80 -7.15 -9.30
N THR A 95 -17.42 -6.03 -8.92
CA THR A 95 -17.33 -4.77 -9.67
C THR A 95 -16.39 -3.77 -9.00
N PHE A 96 -15.60 -3.02 -9.76
CA PHE A 96 -14.84 -1.91 -9.19
C PHE A 96 -15.76 -0.70 -8.97
N VAL A 97 -15.57 -0.01 -7.84
CA VAL A 97 -16.29 1.22 -7.51
C VAL A 97 -15.51 2.41 -8.06
N HIS A 98 -16.22 3.35 -8.69
CA HIS A 98 -15.61 4.57 -9.19
C HIS A 98 -15.00 5.38 -8.03
N GLU A 99 -13.75 5.80 -8.21
CA GLU A 99 -13.05 6.67 -7.29
C GLU A 99 -12.88 8.06 -7.92
N PRO A 100 -13.58 9.09 -7.40
CA PRO A 100 -13.38 10.45 -7.86
C PRO A 100 -11.93 10.89 -7.60
N ARG A 101 -11.21 11.27 -8.66
CA ARG A 101 -9.85 11.83 -8.51
C ARG A 101 -9.95 13.19 -7.85
N LYS A 102 -9.44 13.30 -6.61
CA LYS A 102 -9.27 14.59 -5.94
C LYS A 102 -7.99 15.24 -6.43
N LEU A 103 -8.03 16.56 -6.65
CA LEU A 103 -6.83 17.33 -6.90
C LEU A 103 -5.95 17.31 -5.64
N PRO A 104 -4.62 17.16 -5.77
CA PRO A 104 -3.71 17.28 -4.63
C PRO A 104 -3.89 18.65 -3.97
N VAL A 105 -4.03 18.66 -2.65
CA VAL A 105 -3.92 19.90 -1.87
C VAL A 105 -2.43 20.18 -1.69
N VAL A 106 -1.98 21.34 -2.17
CA VAL A 106 -0.58 21.77 -2.09
C VAL A 106 -0.48 22.85 -1.01
N LEU A 107 0.49 22.71 -0.11
CA LEU A 107 0.75 23.69 0.94
C LEU A 107 1.47 24.92 0.37
N SER A 108 1.16 26.10 0.91
CA SER A 108 1.93 27.31 0.63
C SER A 108 3.35 27.22 1.24
N PRO A 109 4.32 28.02 0.75
CA PRO A 109 5.65 28.09 1.37
C PRO A 109 5.61 28.39 2.88
N GLU A 110 4.70 29.26 3.32
CA GLU A 110 4.52 29.63 4.73
C GLU A 110 3.92 28.47 5.56
N GLU A 111 3.01 27.69 4.97
CA GLU A 111 2.47 26.48 5.60
C GLU A 111 3.54 25.40 5.75
N VAL A 112 4.39 25.23 4.74
CA VAL A 112 5.52 24.29 4.80
C VAL A 112 6.52 24.73 5.88
N ALA A 113 6.87 26.02 5.95
CA ALA A 113 7.76 26.53 6.99
C ALA A 113 7.21 26.24 8.39
N ARG A 114 5.93 26.54 8.64
CA ARG A 114 5.27 26.22 9.92
C ARG A 114 5.26 24.73 10.24
N LEU A 115 5.03 23.88 9.24
CA LEU A 115 5.07 22.42 9.40
C LEU A 115 6.45 21.93 9.82
N LEU A 116 7.51 22.46 9.20
CA LEU A 116 8.90 22.08 9.51
C LEU A 116 9.35 22.59 10.88
N GLU A 117 8.95 23.80 11.29
CA GLU A 117 9.25 24.32 12.63
C GLU A 117 8.51 23.57 13.73
N ALA A 118 7.32 23.06 13.46
CA ALA A 118 6.55 22.25 14.40
C ALA A 118 7.08 20.81 14.57
N ALA A 119 8.12 20.41 13.82
CA ALA A 119 8.66 19.05 13.87
C ALA A 119 9.29 18.75 15.25
N PRO A 120 9.06 17.57 15.85
CA PRO A 120 9.52 17.24 17.19
C PRO A 120 11.02 16.89 17.22
N GLY A 121 11.88 17.90 17.02
CA GLY A 121 13.34 17.81 17.07
C GLY A 121 14.01 17.65 15.70
N VAL A 122 15.35 17.77 15.73
CA VAL A 122 16.21 17.91 14.53
C VAL A 122 16.07 16.73 13.56
N LYS A 123 15.93 15.51 14.07
CA LYS A 123 15.76 14.30 13.25
C LYS A 123 14.52 14.37 12.36
N TYR A 124 13.37 14.74 12.93
CA TYR A 124 12.12 14.81 12.19
C TYR A 124 12.08 16.03 11.28
N LYS A 125 12.64 17.16 11.72
CA LYS A 125 12.82 18.35 10.88
C LYS A 125 13.62 18.00 9.63
N ALA A 126 14.79 17.37 9.78
CA ALA A 126 15.61 16.92 8.66
C ALA A 126 14.87 15.95 7.72
N ALA A 127 14.17 14.94 8.28
CA ALA A 127 13.42 13.97 7.48
C ALA A 127 12.31 14.64 6.64
N LEU A 128 11.55 15.57 7.23
CA LEU A 128 10.50 16.31 6.54
C LEU A 128 11.08 17.30 5.52
N SER A 129 12.17 17.99 5.86
CA SER A 129 12.85 18.91 4.95
C SER A 129 13.39 18.19 3.72
N VAL A 130 14.00 17.01 3.88
CA VAL A 130 14.47 16.19 2.76
C VAL A 130 13.30 15.65 1.96
N ALA A 131 12.23 15.19 2.62
CA ALA A 131 11.03 14.73 1.93
C ALA A 131 10.44 15.81 1.00
N TYR A 132 10.33 17.04 1.52
CA TYR A 132 9.83 18.18 0.78
C TYR A 132 10.81 18.63 -0.31
N GLY A 133 12.07 18.90 0.04
CA GLY A 133 13.06 19.50 -0.85
C GLY A 133 13.50 18.58 -2.00
N ALA A 134 13.49 17.26 -1.78
CA ALA A 134 13.88 16.27 -2.79
C ALA A 134 12.68 15.48 -3.37
N GLY A 135 11.44 15.80 -2.94
CA GLY A 135 10.23 15.12 -3.40
C GLY A 135 10.24 13.61 -3.11
N LEU A 136 10.76 13.22 -1.95
CA LEU A 136 10.86 11.81 -1.55
C LEU A 136 9.53 11.31 -0.99
N ARG A 137 9.25 10.04 -1.25
CA ARG A 137 8.13 9.34 -0.61
C ARG A 137 8.52 8.89 0.80
N VAL A 138 7.51 8.67 1.64
CA VAL A 138 7.74 8.19 3.02
C VAL A 138 8.64 6.95 3.09
N SER A 139 8.45 5.98 2.20
CA SER A 139 9.29 4.77 2.16
C SER A 139 10.73 5.06 1.75
N GLU A 140 10.93 6.06 0.88
CA GLU A 140 12.26 6.48 0.42
C GLU A 140 12.99 7.22 1.55
N VAL A 141 12.30 8.11 2.27
CA VAL A 141 12.84 8.83 3.45
C VAL A 141 13.26 7.86 4.56
N VAL A 142 12.42 6.86 4.85
CA VAL A 142 12.69 5.88 5.92
C VAL A 142 13.85 4.94 5.54
N SER A 143 14.08 4.71 4.25
CA SER A 143 15.13 3.80 3.76
C SER A 143 16.44 4.51 3.43
N LEU A 144 16.47 5.84 3.47
CA LEU A 144 17.63 6.66 3.10
C LEU A 144 18.80 6.40 4.06
N LYS A 145 19.97 6.10 3.51
CA LYS A 145 21.21 5.90 4.27
C LYS A 145 22.07 7.15 4.17
N VAL A 146 22.97 7.33 5.14
CA VAL A 146 23.96 8.43 5.11
C VAL A 146 24.85 8.33 3.87
N SER A 147 25.19 7.11 3.43
CA SER A 147 25.97 6.84 2.22
C SER A 147 25.28 7.29 0.93
N ASP A 148 23.97 7.49 0.96
CA ASP A 148 23.20 7.91 -0.21
C ASP A 148 23.24 9.42 -0.44
N ILE A 149 23.82 10.17 0.51
CA ILE A 149 23.91 11.63 0.50
C ILE A 149 25.25 12.05 -0.09
N ASP A 150 25.21 12.62 -1.29
CA ASP A 150 26.33 13.32 -1.89
C ASP A 150 26.19 14.82 -1.60
N SER A 151 26.78 15.27 -0.49
CA SER A 151 26.77 16.67 -0.09
C SER A 151 27.65 17.56 -0.97
N THR A 152 28.59 16.99 -1.74
CA THR A 152 29.43 17.76 -2.67
C THR A 152 28.65 18.12 -3.92
N ARG A 153 27.82 17.20 -4.42
CA ARG A 153 26.99 17.42 -5.60
C ARG A 153 25.55 17.82 -5.27
N MET A 154 25.21 17.92 -3.98
CA MET A 154 23.85 18.17 -3.51
C MET A 154 22.83 17.21 -4.14
N MET A 155 23.13 15.91 -4.07
CA MET A 155 22.29 14.85 -4.61
C MET A 155 22.02 13.74 -3.58
N LEU A 156 20.87 13.11 -3.72
CA LEU A 156 20.45 11.94 -2.97
C LEU A 156 20.26 10.75 -3.91
N ARG A 157 20.90 9.62 -3.60
CA ARG A 157 20.60 8.35 -4.25
C ARG A 157 19.35 7.73 -3.60
N VAL A 158 18.31 7.55 -4.38
CA VAL A 158 17.11 6.82 -3.96
C VAL A 158 17.20 5.42 -4.52
N GLU A 159 17.48 4.44 -3.66
CA GLU A 159 17.49 3.03 -4.01
C GLU A 159 16.07 2.45 -4.01
N GLN A 160 15.76 1.59 -4.99
CA GLN A 160 14.50 0.83 -5.03
C GLN A 160 13.24 1.72 -4.88
N GLY A 161 13.20 2.83 -5.64
CA GLY A 161 12.03 3.69 -5.75
C GLY A 161 10.82 2.98 -6.40
N LYS A 162 9.81 3.73 -6.86
CA LYS A 162 8.62 3.13 -7.49
C LYS A 162 9.00 2.13 -8.58
N GLY A 163 8.55 0.89 -8.45
CA GLY A 163 8.81 -0.16 -9.43
C GLY A 163 10.25 -0.71 -9.39
N GLY A 164 10.96 -0.53 -8.27
CA GLY A 164 12.31 -1.07 -8.07
C GLY A 164 13.40 -0.33 -8.86
N LYS A 165 13.15 0.95 -9.21
CA LYS A 165 14.09 1.76 -9.99
C LYS A 165 14.85 2.71 -9.09
N ASP A 166 16.16 2.70 -9.24
CA ASP A 166 17.05 3.67 -8.62
C ASP A 166 16.94 5.03 -9.34
N ARG A 167 17.05 6.12 -8.60
CA ARG A 167 17.10 7.48 -9.15
C ARG A 167 17.96 8.39 -8.29
N TYR A 168 18.47 9.46 -8.89
CA TYR A 168 19.01 10.59 -8.13
C TYR A 168 17.92 11.65 -7.95
N ALA A 169 17.84 12.21 -6.75
CA ALA A 169 17.02 13.37 -6.43
C ALA A 169 17.93 14.53 -6.02
N MET A 170 17.57 15.76 -6.42
CA MET A 170 18.32 16.93 -5.99
C MET A 170 18.05 17.19 -4.51
N LEU A 171 19.13 17.41 -3.75
CA LEU A 171 19.05 17.92 -2.39
C LEU A 171 19.11 19.43 -2.46
N SER A 172 18.03 20.13 -2.10
CA SER A 172 18.02 21.59 -2.10
C SER A 172 19.12 22.13 -1.16
N PRO A 173 20.07 22.96 -1.65
CA PRO A 173 21.07 23.60 -0.80
C PRO A 173 20.39 24.68 0.07
N GLN A 174 20.18 24.33 1.33
CA GLN A 174 19.76 25.20 2.45
C GLN A 174 18.35 25.82 2.42
N TRP A 175 17.72 25.76 3.61
CA TRP A 175 16.61 26.61 4.06
C TRP A 175 17.04 27.56 5.19
N ASP A 176 18.34 27.85 5.34
CA ASP A 176 18.81 28.86 6.30
C ASP A 176 18.54 30.27 5.74
N ARG A 177 17.36 30.81 6.06
CA ARG A 177 17.11 32.25 6.19
C ARG A 177 16.33 32.51 7.46
#